data_AF-A0A034WSC0-F1
#
_entry.id   AF-A0A034WSC0-F1
#
_cell.length_a   1.000
_cell.length_b   1.000
_cell.length_c   1.000
_cell.angle_alpha   90.00
_cell.angle_beta   90.00
_cell.angle_gamma   90.00
#
_symmetry.space_group_name_H-M   'P 1'
#
loop_
_entity.id
_entity.type
_entity.pdbx_description
1 polymer ?
#
loop_
_entity_poly.entity_id
_entity_poly.type
_entity_poly.pdbx_seq_one_letter_code
_entity_poly.pdbx_strand_id
1 'polypeptide(L)'
;MPKAKHQKTDKLASYVAKYPIFKTDGVVLFCKACNKSVSSERLYSLQLHVASLAHSEAEKKSSTSTQPLLTQTTSSNQNQFAQDLCKALVASDFPLYKLRNENLTSFFGKYVDLTIPSETSMRRIVGEIYNETLETIRMQIKNKYLWISIDETTDSSGRYIANVVCGILDTDPEEAKKHFLVHVAELEKPDHAAIARCFDDATKLLDPKFDKTRILLFLTDAAPYMVKAA
;
A
#
# COMPACT_ATOMS: atom_id res chain seq x y z
N MET A 1 42.55 46.63 -10.58
CA MET A 1 42.18 45.51 -11.49
C MET A 1 42.52 44.19 -10.82
N PRO A 2 41.58 43.33 -10.41
CA PRO A 2 41.91 41.99 -9.96
C PRO A 2 41.73 40.98 -11.10
N LYS A 3 42.82 40.26 -11.45
CA LYS A 3 42.82 39.11 -12.36
C LYS A 3 42.62 37.81 -11.56
N ALA A 4 42.08 36.81 -12.27
CA ALA A 4 42.08 35.36 -12.00
C ALA A 4 40.95 34.75 -11.13
N LYS A 5 39.77 34.54 -11.74
CA LYS A 5 38.82 33.47 -11.36
C LYS A 5 38.69 32.33 -12.40
N HIS A 6 39.17 32.51 -13.63
CA HIS A 6 39.00 31.53 -14.73
C HIS A 6 39.84 30.25 -14.62
N GLN A 7 41.03 30.27 -14.01
CA GLN A 7 41.90 29.08 -13.98
C GLN A 7 41.33 27.87 -13.22
N LYS A 8 40.48 28.09 -12.21
CA LYS A 8 39.96 26.99 -11.37
C LYS A 8 38.76 26.30 -12.01
N THR A 9 37.89 27.04 -12.69
CA THR A 9 36.72 26.50 -13.40
C THR A 9 37.14 25.66 -14.60
N ASP A 10 38.13 26.12 -15.35
CA ASP A 10 38.63 25.43 -16.55
C ASP A 10 39.33 24.12 -16.18
N LYS A 11 40.06 24.12 -15.04
CA LYS A 11 40.69 22.92 -14.48
C LYS A 11 39.67 21.86 -14.05
N LEU A 12 38.58 22.27 -13.39
CA LEU A 12 37.49 21.37 -13.01
C LEU A 12 36.77 20.78 -14.22
N ALA A 13 36.51 21.60 -15.25
CA ALA A 13 35.92 21.15 -16.51
C ALA A 13 36.83 20.11 -17.20
N SER A 14 38.15 20.33 -17.21
CA SER A 14 39.11 19.37 -17.78
C SER A 14 39.10 18.00 -17.07
N TYR A 15 38.87 17.99 -15.75
CA TYR A 15 38.79 16.75 -14.97
C TYR A 15 37.49 15.99 -15.22
N VAL A 16 36.36 16.69 -15.36
CA VAL A 16 35.08 16.05 -15.71
C VAL A 16 35.11 15.49 -17.14
N ALA A 17 35.76 16.18 -18.07
CA ALA A 17 35.94 15.67 -19.43
C ALA A 17 36.80 14.39 -19.48
N LYS A 18 37.83 14.30 -18.61
CA LYS A 18 38.72 13.13 -18.53
C LYS A 18 38.12 11.96 -17.73
N TYR A 19 37.24 12.25 -16.76
CA TYR A 19 36.68 11.27 -15.84
C TYR A 19 35.16 11.49 -15.68
N PRO A 20 34.32 10.77 -16.47
CA PRO A 20 32.87 10.94 -16.46
C PRO A 20 32.17 10.60 -15.13
N ILE A 21 32.88 9.95 -14.21
CA ILE A 21 32.44 9.60 -12.85
C ILE A 21 32.30 10.82 -11.92
N PHE A 22 32.86 11.97 -12.30
CA PHE A 22 32.77 13.22 -11.54
C PHE A 22 31.75 14.20 -12.17
N LYS A 23 31.19 15.09 -11.35
CA LYS A 23 30.40 16.28 -11.74
C LYS A 23 31.01 17.52 -11.09
N THR A 24 30.74 18.69 -11.65
CA THR A 24 31.20 19.97 -11.07
C THR A 24 30.15 21.05 -11.28
N ASP A 25 29.95 21.87 -10.26
CA ASP A 25 29.15 23.11 -10.32
C ASP A 25 30.06 24.34 -10.49
N GLY A 26 31.30 24.14 -10.95
CA GLY A 26 32.32 25.19 -11.14
C GLY A 26 33.09 25.57 -9.87
N VAL A 27 32.63 25.14 -8.70
CA VAL A 27 33.26 25.43 -7.40
C VAL A 27 33.84 24.18 -6.74
N VAL A 28 33.14 23.04 -6.83
CA VAL A 28 33.49 21.77 -6.18
C VAL A 28 33.39 20.62 -7.17
N LEU A 29 34.31 19.67 -7.09
CA LEU A 29 34.26 18.42 -7.83
C LEU A 29 33.57 17.33 -7.00
N PHE A 30 32.57 16.67 -7.56
CA PHE A 30 31.70 15.73 -6.86
C PHE A 30 31.73 14.35 -7.51
N CYS A 31 31.89 13.29 -6.73
CA CYS A 31 31.84 11.92 -7.23
C CYS A 31 30.39 11.40 -7.26
N LYS A 32 29.93 10.94 -8.43
CA LYS A 32 28.57 10.38 -8.60
C LYS A 32 28.36 9.09 -7.81
N ALA A 33 29.37 8.24 -7.74
CA ALA A 33 29.28 6.94 -7.06
C ALA A 33 29.32 7.09 -5.53
N CYS A 34 30.24 7.91 -5.01
CA CYS A 34 30.45 8.08 -3.57
C CYS A 34 29.53 9.10 -2.90
N ASN A 35 28.81 9.91 -3.69
CA ASN A 35 27.99 11.04 -3.24
C ASN A 35 28.73 12.00 -2.29
N LYS A 36 30.01 12.29 -2.58
CA LYS A 36 30.89 13.14 -1.76
C LYS A 36 31.71 14.10 -2.63
N SER A 37 32.03 15.26 -2.07
CA SER A 37 32.99 16.20 -2.63
C SER A 37 34.41 15.65 -2.57
N VAL A 38 35.17 15.77 -3.66
CA VAL A 38 36.55 15.29 -3.79
C VAL A 38 37.48 16.48 -4.04
N SER A 39 38.64 16.49 -3.39
CA SER A 39 39.62 17.56 -3.60
C SER A 39 40.11 17.59 -5.04
N SER A 40 40.04 18.77 -5.66
CA SER A 40 40.46 19.02 -7.04
C SER A 40 41.81 19.75 -7.14
N GLU A 41 42.57 19.80 -6.05
CA GLU A 41 43.85 20.52 -5.99
C GLU A 41 44.92 19.84 -6.87
N ARG A 42 44.97 18.50 -6.83
CA ARG A 42 45.93 17.68 -7.59
C ARG A 42 45.22 16.50 -8.26
N LEU A 43 45.65 16.15 -9.48
CA LEU A 43 45.16 14.97 -10.22
C LEU A 43 45.32 13.67 -9.42
N TYR A 44 46.40 13.55 -8.65
CA TYR A 44 46.68 12.40 -7.82
C TYR A 44 45.59 12.13 -6.78
N SER A 45 45.00 13.18 -6.19
CA SER A 45 43.90 13.04 -5.22
C SER A 45 42.64 12.41 -5.83
N LEU A 46 42.39 12.68 -7.13
CA LEU A 46 41.30 12.06 -7.88
C LEU A 46 41.60 10.60 -8.16
N GLN A 47 42.82 10.29 -8.60
CA GLN A 47 43.25 8.91 -8.85
C GLN A 47 43.18 8.07 -7.58
N LEU A 48 43.63 8.60 -6.44
CA LEU A 48 43.56 7.93 -5.15
C LEU A 48 42.11 7.67 -4.71
N HIS A 49 41.22 8.63 -4.95
CA HIS A 49 39.79 8.47 -4.66
C HIS A 49 39.18 7.33 -5.49
N VAL A 50 39.44 7.30 -6.80
CA VAL A 50 38.90 6.26 -7.71
C VAL A 50 39.47 4.88 -7.37
N ALA A 51 40.75 4.81 -7.00
CA ALA A 51 41.40 3.57 -6.59
C ALA A 51 41.01 3.11 -5.17
N SER A 52 40.25 3.90 -4.42
CA SER A 52 39.90 3.56 -3.04
C SER A 52 38.87 2.43 -2.97
N LEU A 53 39.01 1.56 -1.97
CA LEU A 53 38.03 0.49 -1.70
C LEU A 53 36.63 1.05 -1.48
N ALA A 54 36.52 2.19 -0.79
CA ALA A 54 35.25 2.87 -0.55
C ALA A 54 34.54 3.28 -1.86
N HIS A 55 35.29 3.69 -2.88
CA HIS A 55 34.73 4.01 -4.20
C HIS A 55 34.28 2.74 -4.94
N SER A 56 35.09 1.68 -4.93
CA SER A 56 34.72 0.40 -5.56
C SER A 56 33.45 -0.20 -4.96
N GLU A 57 33.28 -0.13 -3.63
CA GLU A 57 32.05 -0.56 -2.96
C GLU A 57 30.86 0.34 -3.27
N ALA A 58 31.06 1.65 -3.37
CA ALA A 58 30.01 2.61 -3.70
C ALA A 58 29.53 2.47 -5.15
N GLU A 59 30.43 2.22 -6.11
CA GLU A 59 30.07 1.93 -7.50
C GLU A 59 29.24 0.64 -7.62
N LYS A 60 29.60 -0.41 -6.88
CA LYS A 60 28.82 -1.67 -6.83
C LYS A 60 27.42 -1.47 -6.23
N LYS A 61 27.26 -0.55 -5.28
CA LYS A 61 25.95 -0.19 -4.68
C LYS A 61 25.13 0.74 -5.58
N SER A 62 25.77 1.59 -6.37
CA SER A 62 25.11 2.51 -7.31
C SER A 62 24.34 1.79 -8.43
N SER A 63 24.77 0.61 -8.85
CA SER A 63 24.05 -0.20 -9.86
C SER A 63 22.88 -1.00 -9.28
N THR A 64 22.80 -1.16 -7.96
CA THR A 64 21.77 -1.95 -7.26
C THR A 64 20.88 -1.11 -6.34
N SER A 65 21.15 0.19 -6.20
CA SER A 65 20.36 1.11 -5.37
C SER A 65 19.46 1.99 -6.25
N THR A 66 18.39 1.43 -6.76
CA THR A 66 17.17 2.20 -6.99
C THR A 66 16.64 2.63 -5.62
N GLN A 67 17.08 3.81 -5.16
CA GLN A 67 16.28 4.58 -4.22
C GLN A 67 14.90 4.74 -4.89
N PRO A 68 13.79 4.30 -4.27
CA PRO A 68 12.48 4.62 -4.81
C PRO A 68 12.26 6.10 -4.54
N LEU A 69 12.72 6.94 -5.47
CA LEU A 69 12.11 8.25 -5.64
C LEU A 69 10.64 7.96 -5.90
N LEU A 70 9.74 8.50 -5.06
CA LEU A 70 8.30 8.52 -5.31
C LEU A 70 8.05 9.35 -6.58
N THR A 71 8.26 8.76 -7.76
CA THR A 71 7.65 9.24 -8.99
C THR A 71 6.32 8.51 -9.14
N GLN A 72 5.28 9.06 -8.50
CA GLN A 72 3.91 8.87 -8.96
C GLN A 72 3.76 9.58 -10.32
N THR A 73 4.35 9.00 -11.36
CA THR A 73 4.07 9.35 -12.75
C THR A 73 4.10 8.08 -13.60
N THR A 74 3.46 7.02 -13.12
CA THR A 74 2.79 6.11 -14.05
C THR A 74 1.67 6.92 -14.70
N SER A 75 1.54 6.83 -16.03
CA SER A 75 0.40 7.43 -16.75
C SER A 75 -0.90 7.08 -16.03
N SER A 76 -1.85 8.01 -15.93
CA SER A 76 -3.15 7.81 -15.24
C SER A 76 -3.79 6.47 -15.61
N ASN A 77 -3.64 6.07 -16.87
CA ASN A 77 -4.16 4.81 -17.42
C ASN A 77 -3.55 3.56 -16.78
N GLN A 78 -2.26 3.56 -16.43
CA GLN A 78 -1.59 2.41 -15.82
C GLN A 78 -2.04 2.19 -14.38
N ASN A 79 -2.31 3.27 -13.64
CA ASN A 79 -2.86 3.19 -12.28
C ASN A 79 -4.33 2.75 -12.32
N GLN A 80 -5.13 3.29 -13.24
CA GLN A 80 -6.52 2.89 -13.42
C GLN A 80 -6.63 1.40 -13.78
N PHE A 81 -5.83 0.95 -14.76
CA PHE A 81 -5.76 -0.47 -15.13
C PHE A 81 -5.42 -1.37 -13.94
N ALA A 82 -4.44 -0.99 -13.12
CA ALA A 82 -4.06 -1.75 -11.95
C ALA A 82 -5.21 -1.89 -10.94
N GLN A 83 -5.97 -0.80 -10.72
CA GLN A 83 -7.13 -0.81 -9.84
C GLN A 83 -8.27 -1.66 -10.41
N ASP A 84 -8.61 -1.49 -11.68
CA ASP A 84 -9.70 -2.23 -12.34
C ASP A 84 -9.39 -3.74 -12.39
N LEU A 85 -8.15 -4.10 -12.74
CA LEU A 85 -7.69 -5.48 -12.71
C LEU A 85 -7.79 -6.05 -11.29
N CYS A 86 -7.32 -5.32 -10.27
CA CYS A 86 -7.40 -5.78 -8.89
C CYS A 86 -8.85 -5.99 -8.44
N LYS A 87 -9.76 -5.06 -8.77
CA LYS A 87 -11.20 -5.17 -8.48
C LYS A 87 -11.80 -6.42 -9.13
N ALA A 88 -11.50 -6.67 -10.41
CA ALA A 88 -11.98 -7.85 -11.13
C ALA A 88 -11.46 -9.17 -10.55
N LEU A 89 -10.17 -9.22 -10.18
CA LEU A 89 -9.56 -10.41 -9.59
C LEU A 89 -10.14 -10.73 -8.21
N VAL A 90 -10.30 -9.71 -7.34
CA VAL A 90 -10.90 -9.89 -6.01
C VAL A 90 -12.37 -10.31 -6.12
N ALA A 91 -13.15 -9.68 -7.00
CA ALA A 91 -14.54 -10.06 -7.22
C ALA A 91 -14.72 -11.49 -7.76
N SER A 92 -13.69 -12.03 -8.42
CA SER A 92 -13.68 -13.39 -8.96
C SER A 92 -13.03 -14.42 -8.04
N ASP A 93 -12.75 -14.06 -6.78
CA ASP A 93 -12.02 -14.89 -5.80
C ASP A 93 -10.68 -15.42 -6.37
N PHE A 94 -9.99 -14.59 -7.15
CA PHE A 94 -8.73 -14.98 -7.77
C PHE A 94 -7.56 -14.78 -6.78
N PRO A 95 -6.82 -15.85 -6.42
CA PRO A 95 -5.71 -15.71 -5.49
C PRO A 95 -4.57 -14.89 -6.09
N LEU A 96 -4.28 -13.74 -5.50
CA LEU A 96 -3.29 -12.78 -6.03
C LEU A 96 -1.87 -13.34 -6.15
N TYR A 97 -1.52 -14.35 -5.34
CA TYR A 97 -0.21 -15.00 -5.44
C TYR A 97 0.01 -15.69 -6.79
N LYS A 98 -1.07 -16.07 -7.50
CA LYS A 98 -0.98 -16.69 -8.83
C LYS A 98 -0.41 -15.74 -9.89
N LEU A 99 -0.41 -14.43 -9.63
CA LEU A 99 0.26 -13.44 -10.48
C LEU A 99 1.79 -13.55 -10.45
N ARG A 100 2.38 -14.32 -9.53
CA ARG A 100 3.82 -14.67 -9.56
C ARG A 100 4.17 -15.68 -10.64
N ASN A 101 3.18 -16.32 -11.27
CA ASN A 101 3.42 -17.29 -12.33
C ASN A 101 3.85 -16.60 -13.62
N GLU A 102 5.08 -16.88 -14.07
CA GLU A 102 5.68 -16.28 -15.26
C GLU A 102 4.89 -16.55 -16.55
N ASN A 103 4.22 -17.70 -16.67
CA ASN A 103 3.39 -18.02 -17.83
C ASN A 103 2.16 -17.11 -17.89
N LEU A 104 1.56 -16.83 -16.73
CA LEU A 104 0.42 -15.94 -16.65
C LEU A 104 0.83 -14.50 -16.95
N THR A 105 1.94 -14.03 -16.38
CA THR A 105 2.44 -12.68 -16.65
C THR A 105 2.86 -12.50 -18.10
N SER A 106 3.47 -13.52 -18.71
CA SER A 106 3.84 -13.53 -20.13
C SER A 106 2.61 -13.53 -21.03
N PHE A 107 1.56 -14.27 -20.67
CA PHE A 107 0.29 -14.27 -21.39
C PHE A 107 -0.32 -12.86 -21.41
N PHE A 108 -0.47 -12.23 -20.24
CA PHE A 108 -0.99 -10.87 -20.16
C PHE A 108 -0.09 -9.87 -20.92
N GLY A 109 1.23 -9.96 -20.78
CA GLY A 109 2.16 -9.10 -21.51
C GLY A 109 2.13 -9.25 -23.03
N LYS A 110 1.62 -10.37 -23.56
CA LYS A 110 1.40 -10.57 -25.00
C LYS A 110 0.17 -9.83 -25.52
N TYR A 111 -0.86 -9.67 -24.70
CA TYR A 111 -2.17 -9.14 -25.11
C TYR A 111 -2.48 -7.76 -24.54
N VAL A 112 -1.70 -7.28 -23.57
CA VAL A 112 -1.92 -6.03 -22.87
C VAL A 112 -0.65 -5.20 -22.90
N ASP A 113 -0.72 -4.01 -23.51
CA ASP A 113 0.38 -3.03 -23.55
C ASP A 113 0.54 -2.25 -22.23
N LEU A 114 0.21 -2.90 -21.11
CA LEU A 114 0.29 -2.33 -19.76
C LEU A 114 1.03 -3.29 -18.85
N THR A 115 1.77 -2.73 -17.91
CA THR A 115 2.52 -3.54 -16.95
C THR A 115 1.58 -4.14 -15.91
N ILE A 116 1.68 -5.44 -15.65
CA ILE A 116 0.87 -6.07 -14.60
C ILE A 116 1.47 -5.68 -13.25
N PRO A 117 0.65 -5.21 -12.30
CA PRO A 117 1.13 -4.93 -10.95
C PRO A 117 1.67 -6.21 -10.29
N SER A 118 2.79 -6.05 -9.58
CA SER A 118 3.32 -7.12 -8.74
C SER A 118 2.30 -7.54 -7.66
N GLU A 119 2.43 -8.75 -7.11
CA GLU A 119 1.59 -9.21 -6.00
C GLU A 119 1.60 -8.23 -4.80
N THR A 120 2.76 -7.63 -4.49
CA THR A 120 2.89 -6.61 -3.44
C THR A 120 2.12 -5.35 -3.78
N SER A 121 2.20 -4.90 -5.04
CA SER A 121 1.42 -3.77 -5.54
C SER A 121 -0.09 -4.05 -5.47
N MET A 122 -0.51 -5.26 -5.84
CA MET A 122 -1.91 -5.69 -5.74
C MET A 122 -2.39 -5.69 -4.29
N ARG A 123 -1.60 -6.22 -3.34
CA ARG A 123 -1.95 -6.18 -1.91
C ARG A 123 -2.18 -4.75 -1.39
N ARG A 124 -1.38 -3.78 -1.85
CA ARG A 124 -1.60 -2.36 -1.51
C ARG A 124 -2.93 -1.86 -2.09
N ILE A 125 -3.21 -2.16 -3.36
CA ILE A 125 -4.45 -1.77 -4.04
C ILE A 125 -5.69 -2.40 -3.37
N VAL A 126 -5.60 -3.64 -2.89
CA VAL A 126 -6.69 -4.26 -2.09
C VAL A 126 -7.03 -3.41 -0.86
N GLY A 127 -6.02 -2.88 -0.17
CA GLY A 127 -6.24 -1.97 0.96
C GLY A 127 -6.95 -0.67 0.54
N GLU A 128 -6.63 -0.14 -0.63
CA GLU A 128 -7.32 1.03 -1.20
C GLU A 128 -8.79 0.70 -1.53
N ILE A 129 -9.04 -0.44 -2.19
CA ILE A 129 -10.39 -0.94 -2.50
C ILE A 129 -11.21 -1.17 -1.22
N TYR A 130 -10.60 -1.73 -0.17
CA TYR A 130 -11.24 -1.92 1.12
C TYR A 130 -11.72 -0.59 1.69
N ASN A 131 -10.86 0.44 1.71
CA ASN A 131 -11.23 1.77 2.21
C ASN A 131 -12.34 2.41 1.37
N GLU A 132 -12.26 2.33 0.04
CA GLU A 132 -13.31 2.81 -0.87
C GLU A 132 -14.66 2.12 -0.60
N THR A 133 -14.63 0.80 -0.39
CA THR A 133 -15.84 0.01 -0.11
C THR A 133 -16.42 0.39 1.24
N LEU A 134 -15.58 0.55 2.26
CA LEU A 134 -16.00 0.96 3.60
C LEU A 134 -16.64 2.35 3.56
N GLU A 135 -16.05 3.34 2.88
CA GLU A 135 -16.66 4.66 2.71
C GLU A 135 -18.01 4.58 1.99
N THR A 136 -18.13 3.73 0.98
CA THR A 136 -19.39 3.50 0.28
C THR A 136 -20.45 2.95 1.23
N ILE A 137 -20.11 1.97 2.06
CA ILE A 137 -21.00 1.44 3.11
C ILE A 137 -21.41 2.55 4.06
N ARG A 138 -20.44 3.33 4.59
CA ARG A 138 -20.68 4.47 5.50
C ARG A 138 -21.66 5.47 4.93
N MET A 139 -21.55 5.81 3.64
CA MET A 139 -22.47 6.71 2.96
C MET A 139 -23.88 6.12 2.86
N GLN A 140 -24.02 4.83 2.54
CA GLN A 140 -25.32 4.18 2.38
C GLN A 140 -26.07 4.03 3.71
N ILE A 141 -25.36 3.75 4.81
CA ILE A 141 -25.99 3.60 6.13
C ILE A 141 -26.21 4.92 6.85
N LYS A 142 -25.73 6.04 6.31
CA LYS A 142 -25.77 7.35 7.00
C LYS A 142 -27.21 7.76 7.30
N ASN A 143 -27.48 8.13 8.56
CA ASN A 143 -28.80 8.54 9.05
C ASN A 143 -29.94 7.53 8.85
N LYS A 144 -29.62 6.24 8.65
CA LYS A 144 -30.59 5.15 8.61
C LYS A 144 -30.64 4.38 9.93
N TYR A 145 -31.76 3.67 10.16
CA TYR A 145 -31.83 2.66 11.21
C TYR A 145 -31.23 1.35 10.69
N LEU A 146 -30.60 0.60 11.57
CA LEU A 146 -29.83 -0.59 11.19
C LEU A 146 -30.25 -1.80 12.02
N TRP A 147 -30.05 -2.98 11.44
CA TRP A 147 -29.97 -4.24 12.16
C TRP A 147 -28.54 -4.77 12.05
N ILE A 148 -28.07 -5.43 13.10
CA ILE A 148 -26.76 -6.10 13.12
C ILE A 148 -26.98 -7.57 13.42
N SER A 149 -26.27 -8.44 12.70
CA SER A 149 -26.17 -9.86 12.98
C SER A 149 -24.73 -10.21 13.26
N ILE A 150 -24.49 -10.95 14.35
CA ILE A 150 -23.19 -11.52 14.66
C ILE A 150 -23.31 -13.03 14.70
N ASP A 151 -22.50 -13.68 13.88
CA ASP A 151 -22.41 -15.13 13.77
C ASP A 151 -20.97 -15.60 13.98
N GLU A 152 -20.79 -16.59 14.84
CA GLU A 152 -19.50 -17.22 15.11
C GLU A 152 -19.38 -18.49 14.29
N THR A 153 -18.26 -18.64 13.59
CA THR A 153 -17.94 -19.84 12.83
C THR A 153 -16.54 -20.32 13.16
N THR A 154 -16.36 -21.63 13.16
CA THR A 154 -15.03 -22.23 13.30
C THR A 154 -14.49 -22.56 11.92
N ASP A 155 -13.34 -21.99 11.56
CA ASP A 155 -12.71 -22.25 10.26
C ASP A 155 -12.05 -23.65 10.19
N SER A 156 -11.56 -24.03 9.01
CA SER A 156 -10.90 -25.32 8.79
C SER A 156 -9.58 -25.49 9.57
N SER A 157 -9.03 -24.40 10.12
CA SER A 157 -7.84 -24.39 10.97
C SER A 157 -8.17 -24.40 12.46
N GLY A 158 -9.46 -24.48 12.83
CA GLY A 158 -9.94 -24.48 14.21
C GLY A 158 -9.95 -23.09 14.87
N ARG A 159 -9.86 -22.01 14.08
CA ARG A 159 -9.94 -20.64 14.58
C ARG A 159 -11.40 -20.21 14.65
N TYR A 160 -11.75 -19.52 15.73
CA TYR A 160 -13.06 -18.93 15.91
C TYR A 160 -13.11 -17.59 15.18
N ILE A 161 -14.02 -17.44 14.22
CA ILE A 161 -14.19 -16.24 13.41
C ILE A 161 -15.59 -15.69 13.67
N ALA A 162 -15.67 -14.44 14.13
CA ALA A 162 -16.92 -13.71 14.25
C ALA A 162 -17.13 -12.85 13.01
N ASN A 163 -18.26 -13.06 12.34
CA ASN A 163 -18.71 -12.28 11.19
C ASN A 163 -19.79 -11.30 11.65
N VAL A 164 -19.59 -10.01 11.38
CA VAL A 164 -20.55 -8.95 11.69
C VAL A 164 -21.17 -8.43 10.41
N VAL A 165 -22.45 -8.75 10.22
CA VAL A 165 -23.26 -8.27 9.10
C VAL A 165 -24.15 -7.13 9.60
N CYS A 166 -24.21 -6.05 8.84
CA CYS A 166 -25.10 -4.92 9.11
C CYS A 166 -26.02 -4.72 7.91
N GLY A 167 -27.31 -4.58 8.16
CA GLY A 167 -28.28 -4.21 7.12
C GLY A 167 -29.11 -3.00 7.48
N ILE A 168 -29.75 -2.43 6.46
CA ILE A 168 -30.56 -1.23 6.59
C ILE A 168 -32.00 -1.64 6.96
N LEU A 169 -32.56 -0.98 7.97
CA LEU A 169 -33.98 -1.02 8.29
C LEU A 169 -34.65 0.20 7.65
N ASP A 170 -35.35 -0.03 6.55
CA ASP A 170 -36.13 0.99 5.86
C ASP A 170 -37.51 0.45 5.49
N THR A 171 -38.46 1.36 5.30
CA THR A 171 -39.78 1.06 4.75
C THR A 171 -39.74 0.78 3.25
N ASP A 172 -38.74 1.30 2.54
CA ASP A 172 -38.51 0.99 1.13
C ASP A 172 -37.90 -0.42 0.98
N PRO A 173 -38.57 -1.34 0.26
CA PRO A 173 -38.08 -2.69 0.04
C PRO A 173 -36.69 -2.78 -0.62
N GLU A 174 -36.32 -1.84 -1.51
CA GLU A 174 -35.02 -1.89 -2.19
C GLU A 174 -33.88 -1.47 -1.26
N GLU A 175 -34.12 -0.53 -0.36
CA GLU A 175 -33.16 -0.16 0.69
C GLU A 175 -33.06 -1.27 1.75
N ALA A 176 -34.19 -1.88 2.14
CA ALA A 176 -34.21 -2.95 3.14
C ALA A 176 -33.47 -4.23 2.71
N LYS A 177 -33.27 -4.44 1.40
CA LYS A 177 -32.45 -5.54 0.88
C LYS A 177 -30.95 -5.33 1.09
N LYS A 178 -30.50 -4.10 1.34
CA LYS A 178 -29.07 -3.79 1.45
C LYS A 178 -28.51 -4.26 2.78
N HIS A 179 -27.49 -5.11 2.68
CA HIS A 179 -26.75 -5.65 3.81
C HIS A 179 -25.27 -5.78 3.44
N PHE A 180 -24.40 -5.62 4.43
CA PHE A 180 -22.96 -5.50 4.27
C PHE A 180 -22.25 -6.32 5.33
N LEU A 181 -21.19 -7.02 4.94
CA LEU A 181 -20.22 -7.58 5.89
C LEU A 181 -19.28 -6.46 6.33
N VAL A 182 -19.41 -6.04 7.58
CA VAL A 182 -18.69 -4.86 8.11
C VAL A 182 -17.38 -5.25 8.76
N HIS A 183 -17.39 -6.35 9.49
CA HIS A 183 -16.24 -6.79 10.26
C HIS A 183 -16.14 -8.31 10.29
N VAL A 184 -14.91 -8.80 10.23
CA VAL A 184 -14.55 -10.21 10.41
C VAL A 184 -13.41 -10.22 11.42
N ALA A 185 -13.64 -10.82 12.57
CA ALA A 185 -12.69 -10.84 13.67
C ALA A 185 -12.31 -12.27 14.04
N GLU A 186 -11.02 -12.54 14.20
CA GLU A 186 -10.54 -13.76 14.83
C GLU A 186 -10.65 -13.62 16.36
N LEU A 187 -11.30 -14.60 17.00
CA LEU A 187 -11.51 -14.65 18.44
C LEU A 187 -10.61 -15.73 19.05
N GLU A 188 -9.98 -15.43 20.19
CA GLU A 188 -9.25 -16.46 20.95
C GLU A 188 -10.21 -17.50 21.53
N LYS A 189 -11.39 -17.04 21.99
CA LYS A 189 -12.47 -17.87 22.56
C LYS A 189 -13.83 -17.25 22.25
N PRO A 190 -14.86 -18.06 22.01
CA PRO A 190 -16.23 -17.58 21.84
C PRO A 190 -16.85 -17.28 23.20
N ASP A 191 -16.59 -16.08 23.73
CA ASP A 191 -17.19 -15.60 24.97
C ASP A 191 -17.98 -14.30 24.76
N HIS A 192 -18.91 -14.03 25.68
CA HIS A 192 -19.78 -12.85 25.62
C HIS A 192 -19.02 -11.51 25.56
N ALA A 193 -17.83 -11.43 26.17
CA ALA A 193 -17.03 -10.21 26.18
C ALA A 193 -16.33 -9.99 24.83
N ALA A 194 -15.83 -11.04 24.20
CA ALA A 194 -15.24 -11.03 22.87
C ALA A 194 -16.26 -10.60 21.82
N ILE A 195 -17.50 -11.09 21.93
CA ILE A 195 -18.60 -10.72 21.04
C ILE A 195 -19.00 -9.24 21.23
N ALA A 196 -19.11 -8.77 22.47
CA ALA A 196 -19.38 -7.36 22.76
C ALA A 196 -18.27 -6.43 22.22
N ARG A 197 -16.99 -6.84 22.31
CA ARG A 197 -15.87 -6.10 21.70
C ARG A 197 -15.95 -6.12 20.18
N CYS A 198 -16.28 -7.27 19.58
CA CYS A 198 -16.45 -7.40 18.13
C CYS A 198 -17.55 -6.46 17.61
N PHE A 199 -18.66 -6.35 18.34
CA PHE A 199 -19.70 -5.36 18.08
C PHE A 199 -19.18 -3.92 18.18
N ASP A 200 -18.47 -3.58 19.26
CA ASP A 200 -17.91 -2.23 19.45
C ASP A 200 -16.92 -1.86 18.34
N ASP A 201 -16.07 -2.79 17.92
CA ASP A 201 -15.09 -2.55 16.87
C ASP A 201 -15.75 -2.43 15.49
N ALA A 202 -16.77 -3.24 15.20
CA ALA A 202 -17.59 -3.08 14.00
C ALA A 202 -18.30 -1.72 13.96
N THR A 203 -18.89 -1.26 15.07
CA THR A 203 -19.53 0.07 15.12
C THR A 203 -18.55 1.21 14.93
N LYS A 204 -17.34 1.13 15.50
CA LYS A 204 -16.26 2.11 15.26
C LYS A 204 -15.80 2.14 13.81
N LEU A 205 -15.79 0.99 13.12
CA LEU A 205 -15.50 0.91 11.69
C LEU A 205 -16.57 1.60 10.84
N LEU A 206 -17.84 1.57 11.25
CA LEU A 206 -18.90 2.32 10.58
C LEU A 206 -18.76 3.82 10.81
N ASP A 207 -18.64 4.24 12.07
CA ASP A 207 -18.35 5.63 12.42
C ASP A 207 -17.69 5.66 13.81
N PRO A 208 -16.53 6.32 13.99
CA PRO A 208 -15.93 6.48 15.32
C PRO A 208 -16.88 7.13 16.35
N LYS A 209 -17.87 7.89 15.91
CA LYS A 209 -18.91 8.52 16.74
C LYS A 209 -20.30 7.94 16.46
N PHE A 210 -20.36 6.67 16.04
CA PHE A 210 -21.62 6.01 15.71
C PHE A 210 -22.60 6.08 16.88
N ASP A 211 -23.79 6.59 16.61
CA ASP A 211 -24.89 6.57 17.56
C ASP A 211 -25.52 5.17 17.60
N LYS A 212 -25.17 4.40 18.63
CA LYS A 212 -25.65 3.02 18.83
C LYS A 212 -27.17 2.93 18.94
N THR A 213 -27.88 4.00 19.31
CA THR A 213 -29.35 4.00 19.39
C THR A 213 -30.03 3.79 18.02
N ARG A 214 -29.29 3.97 16.92
CA ARG A 214 -29.76 3.71 15.57
C ARG A 214 -29.81 2.22 15.20
N ILE A 215 -29.17 1.36 16.00
CA ILE A 215 -29.27 -0.10 15.84
C ILE A 215 -30.50 -0.55 16.61
N LEU A 216 -31.54 -0.96 15.90
CA LEU A 216 -32.83 -1.31 16.49
C LEU A 216 -33.00 -2.81 16.71
N LEU A 217 -32.17 -3.62 16.04
CA LEU A 217 -32.26 -5.07 16.07
C LEU A 217 -30.86 -5.68 16.10
N PHE A 218 -30.66 -6.59 17.04
CA PHE A 218 -29.48 -7.43 17.13
C PHE A 218 -29.90 -8.89 16.95
N LEU A 219 -29.35 -9.54 15.93
CA LEU A 219 -29.63 -10.92 15.54
C LEU A 219 -28.44 -11.80 15.90
N THR A 220 -28.72 -12.88 16.61
CA THR A 220 -27.69 -13.85 16.98
C THR A 220 -28.32 -15.19 17.29
N ASP A 221 -27.50 -16.23 17.43
CA ASP A 221 -27.97 -17.54 17.83
C ASP A 221 -28.42 -17.56 19.31
N ALA A 222 -29.04 -18.66 19.72
CA ALA A 222 -29.54 -18.80 21.08
C ALA A 222 -28.45 -19.28 22.07
N ALA A 223 -27.16 -19.24 21.70
CA ALA A 223 -26.11 -19.71 22.59
C ALA A 223 -26.05 -18.83 23.86
N PRO A 224 -25.85 -19.42 25.05
CA PRO A 224 -25.94 -18.66 26.31
C PRO A 224 -25.02 -17.44 26.40
N TYR A 225 -23.85 -17.51 25.76
CA TYR A 225 -22.89 -16.40 25.74
C TYR A 225 -23.27 -15.32 24.73
N MET A 226 -23.93 -15.66 23.61
CA MET A 226 -24.45 -14.69 22.64
C MET A 226 -25.64 -13.94 23.22
N VAL A 227 -26.57 -14.65 23.89
CA VAL A 227 -27.70 -14.04 24.60
C VAL A 227 -27.22 -13.10 25.71
N LYS A 228 -26.09 -13.40 26.36
CA LYS A 228 -25.50 -12.53 27.38
C LYS A 228 -24.79 -11.30 26.79
N ALA A 229 -24.35 -11.38 25.53
CA ALA A 229 -23.67 -10.29 24.83
C ALA A 229 -24.65 -9.31 24.16
N ALA A 230 -25.84 -9.78 23.77
CA ALA A 230 -26.95 -9.02 23.21
C ALA A 230 -27.59 -8.08 24.26
#